data_AF-A0A1Q9DDA9-F1
#
_entry.id   AF-A0A1Q9DDA9-F1
#
_cell.length_a   1.000
_cell.length_b   1.000
_cell.length_c   1.000
_cell.angle_alpha   90.00
_cell.angle_beta   90.00
_cell.angle_gamma   90.00
#
_symmetry.space_group_name_H-M   'P 1'
#
loop_
_entity.id
_entity.type
_entity.pdbx_description
1 polymer ?
#
loop_
_entity_poly.entity_id
_entity_poly.type
_entity_poly.pdbx_seq_one_letter_code
_entity_poly.pdbx_strand_id
1 'polypeptide(L)'
;MALPGEAGRMPEEMSPNDLEREIATTEETVQALRGALEQAEARLLTLRAAQRRRSKGDEVAGKSPSQKIHAQFGKFGNWLAKQSEILLQQAEAADEQEAALRRAAIQKKEDGAEAALRSEADFHSAQVVRQHVLKFLDSHAAEESSDHEGLFFRWLRDFHSEYDETWFEQNLMRIDLAFRQMFEAAVAEHQKQPGPSRSTAACPGPEKSKKRR
;
A
#
# COMPACT_ATOMS: atom_id res chain seq x y z
N MET A 1 -1.46 15.91 -34.58
CA MET A 1 -0.13 15.36 -34.20
C MET A 1 -0.12 15.25 -32.68
N ALA A 2 -0.20 14.04 -32.15
CA ALA A 2 -0.31 13.77 -30.72
C ALA A 2 1.09 13.68 -30.10
N LEU A 3 1.26 14.28 -28.91
CA LEU A 3 2.50 14.23 -28.13
C LEU A 3 2.65 12.84 -27.49
N PRO A 4 3.84 12.22 -27.54
CA PRO A 4 4.10 10.95 -26.87
C PRO A 4 4.06 11.14 -25.35
N GLY A 5 3.28 10.30 -24.67
CA GLY A 5 3.12 10.31 -23.23
C GLY A 5 4.43 10.01 -22.51
N GLU A 6 4.77 10.86 -21.54
CA GLU A 6 5.80 10.58 -20.55
C GLU A 6 5.35 9.38 -19.72
N ALA A 7 5.93 8.21 -20.03
CA ALA A 7 5.83 7.04 -19.19
C ALA A 7 6.38 7.41 -17.80
N GLY A 8 5.52 7.32 -16.79
CA GLY A 8 5.84 7.56 -15.39
C GLY A 8 7.08 6.76 -14.99
N ARG A 9 8.18 7.48 -14.81
CA ARG A 9 9.44 6.95 -14.28
C ARG A 9 9.15 6.57 -12.82
N MET A 10 8.93 5.28 -12.58
CA MET A 10 8.78 4.74 -11.24
C MET A 10 10.01 5.16 -10.42
N PRO A 11 9.83 5.64 -9.17
CA PRO A 11 10.96 5.99 -8.31
C PRO A 11 11.83 4.75 -8.17
N GLU A 12 13.10 4.85 -8.58
CA GLU A 12 14.07 3.79 -8.36
C GLU A 12 14.07 3.46 -6.87
N GLU A 13 13.73 2.21 -6.52
CA GLU A 13 13.80 1.76 -5.15
C GLU A 13 15.23 1.97 -4.65
N MET A 14 15.37 2.83 -3.65
CA MET A 14 16.66 3.13 -3.04
C MET A 14 17.25 1.82 -2.52
N SER A 15 18.48 1.53 -2.94
CA SER A 15 19.18 0.33 -2.51
C SER A 15 19.26 0.31 -0.97
N PRO A 16 19.12 -0.85 -0.31
CA PRO A 16 19.28 -0.95 1.14
C PRO A 16 20.60 -0.32 1.64
N ASN A 17 21.66 -0.40 0.84
CA ASN A 17 22.96 0.22 1.14
C ASN A 17 22.93 1.76 1.09
N ASP A 18 22.12 2.34 0.21
CA ASP A 18 21.96 3.80 0.11
C ASP A 18 21.12 4.31 1.29
N LEU A 19 20.13 3.53 1.70
CA LEU A 19 19.32 3.81 2.89
C LEU A 19 20.17 3.78 4.17
N GLU A 20 21.05 2.79 4.33
CA GLU A 20 21.99 2.73 5.46
C GLU A 20 22.96 3.92 5.49
N ARG A 21 23.42 4.38 4.33
CA ARG A 21 24.26 5.59 4.23
C ARG A 21 23.51 6.85 4.62
N GLU A 22 22.26 6.99 4.19
CA GLU A 22 21.42 8.14 4.56
C GLU A 22 21.10 8.13 6.07
N ILE A 23 20.86 6.96 6.66
CA ILE A 23 20.70 6.83 8.11
C ILE A 23 21.98 7.26 8.82
N ALA A 24 23.16 6.80 8.38
CA ALA A 24 24.41 7.18 9.01
C ALA A 24 24.70 8.69 8.94
N THR A 25 24.41 9.34 7.80
CA THR A 25 24.62 10.80 7.67
C THR A 25 23.61 11.61 8.49
N THR A 26 22.36 11.15 8.59
CA THR A 26 21.36 11.78 9.45
C THR A 26 21.71 11.63 10.93
N GLU A 27 22.25 10.49 11.36
CA GLU A 27 22.73 10.30 12.74
C GLU A 27 23.92 11.23 13.06
N GLU A 28 24.89 11.35 12.14
CA GLU A 28 26.04 12.24 12.32
C GLU A 28 25.62 13.72 12.43
N THR A 29 24.69 14.17 11.59
CA THR A 29 24.17 15.54 11.64
C THR A 29 23.39 15.82 12.93
N VAL A 30 22.57 14.87 13.41
CA VAL A 30 21.87 14.99 14.69
C VAL A 30 22.87 15.08 15.85
N GLN A 31 23.94 14.29 15.82
CA GLN A 31 24.97 14.32 16.85
C GLN A 31 25.74 15.65 16.86
N ALA A 32 26.05 16.20 15.68
CA ALA A 32 26.67 17.51 15.53
C ALA A 32 25.79 18.64 16.09
N LEU A 33 24.47 18.60 15.81
CA LEU A 33 23.50 19.58 16.32
C LEU A 33 23.38 19.54 17.84
N ARG A 34 23.38 18.34 18.46
CA ARG A 34 23.37 18.20 19.92
C ARG A 34 24.61 18.82 20.55
N GLY A 35 25.79 18.57 19.99
CA GLY A 35 27.04 19.18 20.46
C GLY A 35 27.04 20.72 20.34
N ALA A 36 26.50 21.25 19.24
CA ALA A 36 26.36 22.70 19.05
C ALA A 36 25.40 23.33 20.08
N LEU A 37 24.30 22.64 20.40
CA LEU A 37 23.33 23.09 21.41
C LEU A 37 23.97 23.16 22.80
N GLU A 38 24.70 22.11 23.21
CA GLU A 38 25.40 22.07 24.49
C GLU A 38 26.43 23.20 24.63
N GLN A 39 27.18 23.49 23.57
CA GLN A 39 28.12 24.62 23.54
C GLN A 39 27.41 25.98 23.69
N ALA A 40 26.23 26.14 23.06
CA ALA A 40 25.44 27.36 23.17
C ALA A 40 24.91 27.56 24.60
N GLU A 41 24.44 26.49 25.25
CA GLU A 41 23.99 26.51 26.65
C GLU A 41 25.12 26.88 27.62
N ALA A 42 26.32 26.31 27.42
CA ALA A 42 27.50 26.65 28.22
C ALA A 42 27.90 28.14 28.09
N ARG A 43 27.80 28.70 26.88
CA ARG A 43 28.05 30.14 26.64
C ARG A 43 27.01 31.01 27.34
N LEU A 44 25.73 30.63 27.30
CA LEU A 44 24.66 31.36 28.00
C LEU A 44 24.85 31.34 29.52
N LEU A 45 25.24 30.21 30.10
CA LEU A 45 25.56 30.10 31.52
C LEU A 45 26.72 31.04 31.91
N THR A 46 27.77 31.08 31.08
CA THR A 46 28.93 31.96 31.29
C THR A 46 28.54 33.44 31.23
N LEU A 47 27.72 33.83 30.25
CA LEU A 47 27.22 35.21 30.13
C LEU A 47 26.35 35.61 31.33
N ARG A 48 25.46 34.72 31.79
CA ARG A 48 24.64 34.96 33.00
C ARG A 48 25.51 35.10 34.25
N ALA A 49 26.55 34.29 34.40
CA ALA A 49 27.48 34.40 35.52
C ALA A 49 28.26 35.73 35.49
N ALA A 50 28.72 36.17 34.32
CA ALA A 50 29.37 37.47 34.13
C ALA A 50 28.44 38.65 34.46
N GLN A 51 27.18 38.57 34.04
CA GLN A 51 26.17 39.60 34.32
C GLN A 51 25.90 39.73 35.83
N ARG A 52 25.80 38.61 36.56
CA ARG A 52 25.64 38.60 38.02
C ARG A 52 26.81 39.23 38.77
N ARG A 53 28.03 39.09 38.25
CA ARG A 53 29.23 39.75 38.83
C ARG A 53 29.20 41.25 38.63
N ARG A 54 28.76 41.73 37.47
CA ARG A 54 28.56 43.17 37.21
C ARG A 54 27.49 43.80 38.11
N SER A 55 26.36 43.11 38.35
CA SER A 55 25.29 43.64 39.21
C SER A 55 25.65 43.73 40.70
N LYS A 56 26.75 43.11 41.14
CA LYS A 56 27.15 43.06 42.57
C LYS A 56 28.29 44.04 42.93
N GLY A 57 28.80 44.81 41.95
CA GLY A 57 29.98 45.67 42.14
C GLY A 57 29.76 47.17 41.96
N ASP A 58 28.56 47.64 41.58
CA ASP A 58 28.25 49.06 41.37
C ASP A 58 27.28 49.56 42.44
N GLU A 59 27.79 49.80 43.64
CA GLU A 59 27.07 50.54 44.68
C GLU A 59 27.99 51.61 45.31
N VAL A 60 28.63 52.44 44.48
CA VAL A 60 29.24 53.70 44.93
C VAL A 60 29.02 54.81 43.89
N ALA A 61 28.10 55.71 44.27
CA ALA A 61 28.02 57.14 43.95
C ALA A 61 28.18 57.61 42.47
N GLY A 62 27.09 58.20 41.96
CA GLY A 62 27.18 59.41 41.14
C GLY A 62 26.45 59.37 39.81
N LYS A 63 25.28 60.02 39.77
CA LYS A 63 24.55 60.49 38.57
C LYS A 63 24.18 59.39 37.58
N SER A 64 22.99 58.82 37.80
CA SER A 64 22.31 57.88 36.92
C SER A 64 22.14 58.40 35.48
N PRO A 65 22.76 57.77 34.47
CA PRO A 65 22.42 57.92 33.06
C PRO A 65 21.29 56.95 32.65
N SER A 66 20.45 56.48 33.58
CA SER A 66 19.56 55.32 33.39
C SER A 66 18.40 55.51 32.41
N GLN A 67 18.17 56.70 31.85
CA GLN A 67 17.11 56.88 30.85
C GLN A 67 17.51 56.51 29.42
N LYS A 68 18.82 56.41 29.08
CA LYS A 68 19.24 56.05 27.71
C LYS A 68 19.42 54.54 27.47
N ILE A 69 19.69 53.76 28.51
CA ILE A 69 19.86 52.29 28.37
C ILE A 69 18.50 51.59 28.17
N HIS A 70 17.43 52.12 28.78
CA HIS A 70 16.08 51.56 28.67
C HIS A 70 15.50 51.65 27.24
N ALA A 71 15.87 52.67 26.46
CA ALA A 71 15.44 52.84 25.07
C ALA A 71 16.17 51.89 24.09
N GLN A 72 17.39 51.45 24.41
CA GLN A 72 18.14 50.49 23.59
C GLN A 72 17.68 49.04 23.82
N PHE A 73 17.31 48.68 25.05
CA PHE A 73 16.76 47.35 25.36
C PHE A 73 15.38 47.10 24.77
N GLY A 74 14.54 48.12 24.58
CA GLY A 74 13.23 47.98 23.94
C GLY A 74 13.31 47.49 22.48
N LYS A 75 14.32 47.94 21.73
CA LYS A 75 14.54 47.48 20.34
C LYS A 75 14.99 46.02 20.29
N PHE A 76 15.85 45.60 21.22
CA PHE A 76 16.31 44.22 21.32
C PHE A 76 15.19 43.28 21.79
N GLY A 77 14.36 43.71 22.74
CA GLY A 77 13.17 42.96 23.18
C GLY A 77 12.16 42.75 22.06
N ASN A 78 11.84 43.80 21.29
CA ASN A 78 10.95 43.68 20.13
C ASN A 78 11.54 42.78 19.03
N TRP A 79 12.86 42.86 18.82
CA TRP A 79 13.54 41.97 17.88
C TRP A 79 13.46 40.51 18.33
N LEU A 80 13.72 40.21 19.60
CA LEU A 80 13.58 38.87 20.16
C LEU A 80 12.15 38.34 20.09
N ALA A 81 11.15 39.17 20.43
CA ALA A 81 9.74 38.79 20.33
C ALA A 81 9.36 38.42 18.88
N LYS A 82 9.84 39.21 17.91
CA LYS A 82 9.64 38.93 16.49
C LYS A 82 10.37 37.65 16.05
N GLN A 83 11.56 37.39 16.56
CA GLN A 83 12.27 36.13 16.29
C GLN A 83 11.55 34.93 16.89
N SER A 84 11.01 35.02 18.12
CA SER A 84 10.23 33.93 18.72
C SER A 84 8.93 33.66 17.97
N GLU A 85 8.28 34.71 17.43
CA GLU A 85 7.07 34.54 16.61
C GLU A 85 7.37 33.82 15.29
N ILE A 86 8.48 34.17 14.62
CA ILE A 86 8.92 33.48 13.41
C ILE A 86 9.25 32.01 13.70
N LEU A 87 9.93 31.72 14.79
CA LEU A 87 10.24 30.34 15.17
C LEU A 87 8.98 29.54 15.51
N LEU A 88 7.99 30.16 16.16
CA LEU A 88 6.70 29.52 16.44
C LEU A 88 5.94 29.21 15.15
N GLN A 89 5.88 30.17 14.21
CA GLN A 89 5.26 29.94 12.89
C GLN A 89 5.97 28.83 12.10
N GLN A 90 7.31 28.75 12.19
CA GLN A 90 8.06 27.67 11.54
C GLN A 90 7.77 26.30 12.18
N ALA A 91 7.62 26.24 13.51
CA ALA A 91 7.25 25.01 14.21
C ALA A 91 5.83 24.56 13.83
N GLU A 92 4.86 25.47 13.81
CA GLU A 92 3.48 25.16 13.39
C GLU A 92 3.43 24.67 11.94
N ALA A 93 4.16 25.31 11.02
CA ALA A 93 4.24 24.88 9.63
C ALA A 93 4.89 23.49 9.47
N ALA A 94 5.89 23.16 10.30
CA ALA A 94 6.52 21.85 10.31
C ALA A 94 5.54 20.77 10.81
N ASP A 95 4.80 21.05 11.88
CA ASP A 95 3.77 20.14 12.42
C ASP A 95 2.65 19.88 11.40
N GLU A 96 2.22 20.91 10.67
CA GLU A 96 1.23 20.77 9.59
C GLU A 96 1.75 19.92 8.44
N GLN A 97 3.02 20.09 8.03
CA GLN A 97 3.65 19.25 7.02
C GLN A 97 3.75 17.79 7.47
N GLU A 98 4.14 17.55 8.72
CA GLU A 98 4.19 16.19 9.26
C GLU A 98 2.79 15.55 9.30
N ALA A 99 1.77 16.30 9.73
CA ALA A 99 0.39 15.84 9.75
C ALA A 99 -0.11 15.50 8.34
N ALA A 100 0.24 16.31 7.33
CA ALA A 100 -0.11 16.06 5.93
C ALA A 100 0.56 14.78 5.41
N LEU A 101 1.85 14.58 5.69
CA LEU A 101 2.57 13.36 5.31
C LEU A 101 1.98 12.11 5.98
N ARG A 102 1.63 12.20 7.26
CA ARG A 102 0.96 11.10 7.98
C ARG A 102 -0.39 10.76 7.36
N ARG A 103 -1.20 11.75 6.99
CA ARG A 103 -2.49 11.53 6.30
C ARG A 103 -2.29 10.88 4.93
N ALA A 104 -1.33 11.34 4.14
CA ALA A 104 -1.01 10.75 2.84
C ALA A 104 -0.54 9.30 2.96
N ALA A 105 0.25 8.98 3.99
CA ALA A 105 0.69 7.61 4.25
C ALA A 105 -0.48 6.68 4.64
N ILE A 106 -1.43 7.17 5.45
CA ILE A 106 -2.64 6.42 5.79
C ILE A 106 -3.48 6.16 4.53
N GLN A 107 -3.73 7.19 3.72
CA GLN A 107 -4.51 7.06 2.49
C GLN A 107 -3.88 6.02 1.54
N LYS A 108 -2.56 6.09 1.32
CA LYS A 108 -1.86 5.13 0.47
C LYS A 108 -2.00 3.68 0.99
N LYS A 109 -2.01 3.50 2.30
CA LYS A 109 -2.21 2.18 2.93
C LYS A 109 -3.63 1.67 2.75
N GLU A 110 -4.63 2.56 2.89
CA GLU A 110 -6.04 2.22 2.69
C GLU A 110 -6.33 1.88 1.23
N ASP A 111 -5.84 2.68 0.28
CA ASP A 111 -5.98 2.42 -1.16
C ASP A 111 -5.34 1.07 -1.55
N GLY A 112 -4.16 0.78 -0.98
CA GLY A 112 -3.47 -0.50 -1.19
C GLY A 112 -4.22 -1.70 -0.58
N ALA A 113 -4.79 -1.53 0.61
CA ALA A 113 -5.60 -2.57 1.24
C ALA A 113 -6.89 -2.84 0.47
N GLU A 114 -7.56 -1.79 -0.04
CA GLU A 114 -8.77 -1.94 -0.85
C GLU A 114 -8.47 -2.62 -2.19
N ALA A 115 -7.36 -2.27 -2.84
CA ALA A 115 -6.93 -2.95 -4.06
C ALA A 115 -6.62 -4.44 -3.83
N ALA A 116 -5.99 -4.79 -2.70
CA ALA A 116 -5.73 -6.17 -2.34
C ALA A 116 -7.02 -6.97 -2.10
N LEU A 117 -7.99 -6.38 -1.38
CA LEU A 117 -9.29 -7.00 -1.13
C LEU A 117 -10.09 -7.23 -2.43
N ARG A 118 -10.08 -6.27 -3.35
CA ARG A 118 -10.71 -6.43 -4.66
C ARG A 118 -10.06 -7.56 -5.46
N SER A 119 -8.72 -7.60 -5.49
CA SER A 119 -7.99 -8.67 -6.17
C SER A 119 -8.27 -10.05 -5.57
N GLU A 120 -8.46 -10.17 -4.26
CA GLU A 120 -8.78 -11.43 -3.59
C GLU A 120 -10.21 -11.89 -3.93
N ALA A 121 -11.18 -10.96 -3.95
CA ALA A 121 -12.54 -11.26 -4.36
C ALA A 121 -12.63 -11.70 -5.82
N ASP A 122 -11.92 -11.00 -6.71
CA ASP A 122 -11.85 -11.35 -8.14
C ASP A 122 -11.23 -12.73 -8.33
N PHE A 123 -10.16 -13.05 -7.59
CA PHE A 123 -9.54 -14.38 -7.61
C PHE A 123 -10.50 -15.48 -7.16
N HIS A 124 -11.22 -15.26 -6.05
CA HIS A 124 -12.15 -16.25 -5.53
C HIS A 124 -13.33 -16.49 -6.49
N SER A 125 -13.89 -15.43 -7.06
CA SER A 125 -14.98 -15.54 -8.04
C SER A 125 -14.54 -16.31 -9.29
N ALA A 126 -13.36 -16.01 -9.83
CA ALA A 126 -12.79 -16.74 -10.97
C ALA A 126 -12.55 -18.23 -10.64
N GLN A 127 -12.13 -18.54 -9.41
CA GLN A 127 -11.94 -19.92 -8.96
C GLN A 127 -13.26 -20.70 -8.91
N VAL A 128 -14.35 -20.11 -8.42
CA VAL A 128 -15.68 -20.74 -8.38
C VAL A 128 -16.17 -21.04 -9.79
N VAL A 129 -16.05 -20.07 -10.70
CA VAL A 129 -16.42 -20.25 -12.12
C VAL A 129 -15.62 -21.39 -12.74
N ARG A 130 -14.30 -21.40 -12.55
CA ARG A 130 -13.42 -22.46 -13.07
C ARG A 130 -13.82 -23.84 -12.55
N GLN A 131 -14.11 -23.99 -11.26
CA GLN A 131 -14.55 -25.27 -10.70
C GLN A 131 -15.88 -25.73 -11.32
N HIS A 132 -16.81 -24.80 -11.58
CA HIS A 132 -18.06 -25.13 -12.25
C HIS A 132 -17.84 -25.57 -13.70
N VAL A 133 -16.95 -24.90 -14.44
CA VAL A 133 -16.58 -25.31 -15.81
C VAL A 133 -16.00 -26.72 -15.80
N LEU A 134 -15.03 -27.00 -14.93
CA LEU A 134 -14.39 -28.32 -14.87
C LEU A 134 -15.40 -29.43 -14.56
N LYS A 135 -16.30 -29.20 -13.59
CA LYS A 135 -17.37 -30.16 -13.27
C LYS A 135 -18.35 -30.37 -14.43
N PHE A 136 -18.67 -29.30 -15.16
CA PHE A 136 -19.50 -29.39 -16.36
C PHE A 136 -18.80 -30.21 -17.45
N LEU A 137 -17.51 -29.95 -17.69
CA LEU A 137 -16.70 -30.70 -18.66
C LEU A 137 -16.61 -32.17 -18.27
N ASP A 138 -16.38 -32.52 -17.00
CA ASP A 138 -16.35 -33.91 -16.55
C ASP A 138 -17.67 -34.65 -16.81
N SER A 139 -18.79 -33.97 -16.62
CA SER A 139 -20.13 -34.53 -16.82
C SER A 139 -20.46 -34.73 -18.31
N HIS A 140 -19.81 -33.97 -19.19
CA HIS A 140 -20.04 -33.98 -20.63
C HIS A 140 -18.82 -34.48 -21.44
N ALA A 141 -17.76 -34.95 -20.78
CA ALA A 141 -16.52 -35.39 -21.42
C ALA A 141 -16.71 -36.63 -22.32
N ALA A 142 -17.82 -37.36 -22.14
CA ALA A 142 -18.21 -38.48 -22.99
C ALA A 142 -18.81 -38.05 -24.34
N GLU A 143 -19.20 -36.78 -24.47
CA GLU A 143 -19.65 -36.22 -25.74
C GLU A 143 -18.39 -35.78 -26.51
N GLU A 144 -17.92 -36.64 -27.41
CA GLU A 144 -16.78 -36.43 -28.32
C GLU A 144 -17.04 -35.33 -29.37
N SER A 145 -17.75 -34.26 -29.01
CA SER A 145 -17.94 -33.13 -29.89
C SER A 145 -16.70 -32.25 -29.83
N SER A 146 -15.94 -32.20 -30.91
CA SER A 146 -14.84 -31.25 -31.17
C SER A 146 -15.27 -29.76 -31.18
N ASP A 147 -16.52 -29.47 -30.79
CA ASP A 147 -17.11 -28.14 -30.83
C ASP A 147 -17.07 -27.49 -29.44
N HIS A 148 -15.94 -26.85 -29.14
CA HIS A 148 -15.76 -26.04 -27.93
C HIS A 148 -16.75 -24.87 -27.84
N GLU A 149 -17.23 -24.37 -28.98
CA GLU A 149 -18.17 -23.25 -29.05
C GLU A 149 -19.55 -23.67 -28.56
N GLY A 150 -20.06 -24.80 -29.08
CA GLY A 150 -21.32 -25.38 -28.62
C GLY A 150 -21.28 -25.76 -27.14
N LEU A 151 -20.17 -26.32 -26.66
CA LEU A 151 -19.98 -26.64 -25.23
C LEU A 151 -19.96 -25.39 -24.36
N PHE A 152 -19.33 -24.31 -24.82
CA PHE A 152 -19.31 -23.03 -24.12
C PHE A 152 -20.72 -22.47 -23.95
N PHE A 153 -21.49 -22.33 -25.02
CA PHE A 153 -22.86 -21.79 -24.92
C PHE A 153 -23.78 -22.67 -24.08
N ARG A 154 -23.63 -24.00 -24.17
CA ARG A 154 -24.42 -24.92 -23.34
C ARG A 154 -24.07 -24.78 -21.86
N TRP A 155 -22.78 -24.71 -21.53
CA TRP A 155 -22.35 -24.42 -20.17
C TRP A 155 -22.85 -23.06 -19.68
N LEU A 156 -22.74 -22.02 -20.50
CA LEU A 156 -23.16 -20.67 -20.15
C LEU A 156 -24.68 -20.60 -19.88
N ARG A 157 -25.48 -21.35 -20.64
CA ARG A 157 -26.93 -21.47 -20.43
C ARG A 157 -27.25 -22.22 -19.14
N ASP A 158 -26.52 -23.28 -18.82
CA ASP A 158 -26.66 -24.04 -17.56
C ASP A 158 -26.26 -23.19 -16.34
N PHE A 159 -25.13 -22.48 -16.44
CA PHE A 159 -24.60 -21.62 -15.39
C PHE A 159 -25.53 -20.43 -15.08
N HIS A 160 -26.21 -19.89 -16.09
CA HIS A 160 -27.19 -18.81 -15.95
C HIS A 160 -28.65 -19.31 -16.03
N SER A 161 -28.90 -20.55 -15.63
CA SER A 161 -30.25 -21.14 -15.66
C SER A 161 -31.29 -20.44 -14.77
N GLU A 162 -30.85 -19.58 -13.85
CA GLU A 162 -31.73 -18.75 -13.02
C GLU A 162 -32.37 -17.58 -13.80
N TYR A 163 -31.83 -17.21 -14.96
CA TYR A 163 -32.33 -16.12 -15.79
C TYR A 163 -33.14 -16.64 -16.99
N ASP A 164 -34.13 -15.86 -17.42
CA ASP A 164 -34.92 -16.17 -18.59
C ASP A 164 -34.15 -15.97 -19.92
N GLU A 165 -34.74 -16.40 -21.03
CA GLU A 165 -34.14 -16.28 -22.37
C GLU A 165 -33.96 -14.81 -22.76
N THR A 166 -34.93 -13.95 -22.44
CA THR A 166 -34.89 -12.53 -22.80
C THR A 166 -33.73 -11.81 -22.13
N TRP A 167 -33.46 -12.08 -20.85
CA TRP A 167 -32.29 -11.54 -20.16
C TRP A 167 -30.99 -12.06 -20.76
N PHE A 168 -30.93 -13.35 -21.08
CA PHE A 168 -29.75 -13.99 -21.63
C PHE A 168 -29.36 -13.40 -23.00
N GLU A 169 -30.33 -13.23 -23.90
CA GLU A 169 -30.13 -12.60 -25.21
C GLU A 169 -29.62 -11.16 -25.09
N GLN A 170 -30.20 -10.37 -24.17
CA GLN A 170 -29.79 -8.98 -23.95
C GLN A 170 -28.37 -8.85 -23.38
N ASN A 171 -27.94 -9.83 -22.59
CA ASN A 171 -26.65 -9.78 -21.91
C ASN A 171 -25.58 -10.66 -22.56
N LEU A 172 -25.91 -11.42 -23.62
CA LEU A 172 -25.06 -12.45 -24.21
C LEU A 172 -23.65 -11.94 -24.53
N MET A 173 -23.53 -10.77 -25.16
CA MET A 173 -22.22 -10.20 -25.51
C MET A 173 -21.36 -9.90 -24.27
N ARG A 174 -21.97 -9.42 -23.18
CA ARG A 174 -21.26 -9.06 -21.95
C ARG A 174 -20.79 -10.31 -21.21
N ILE A 175 -21.66 -11.32 -21.12
CA ILE A 175 -21.33 -12.59 -20.47
C ILE A 175 -20.34 -13.41 -21.30
N ASP A 176 -20.46 -13.43 -22.63
CA ASP A 176 -19.48 -14.07 -23.51
C ASP A 176 -18.09 -13.48 -23.26
N LEU A 177 -17.93 -12.16 -23.38
CA LEU A 177 -16.64 -11.51 -23.16
C LEU A 177 -16.06 -11.77 -21.76
N ALA A 178 -16.90 -11.81 -20.72
CA ALA A 178 -16.45 -12.02 -19.35
C ALA A 178 -16.03 -13.48 -19.08
N PHE A 179 -16.77 -14.45 -19.60
CA PHE A 179 -16.61 -15.86 -19.23
C PHE A 179 -15.79 -16.69 -20.24
N ARG A 180 -15.68 -16.24 -21.49
CA ARG A 180 -14.95 -16.93 -22.58
C ARG A 180 -13.53 -17.31 -22.18
N GLN A 181 -12.75 -16.33 -21.70
CA GLN A 181 -11.35 -16.55 -21.35
C GLN A 181 -11.18 -17.57 -20.20
N MET A 182 -12.06 -17.52 -19.20
CA MET A 182 -12.04 -18.46 -18.08
C MET A 182 -12.41 -19.88 -18.53
N PHE A 183 -13.40 -20.00 -19.41
CA PHE A 183 -13.81 -21.29 -19.97
C PHE A 183 -12.69 -21.93 -20.78
N GLU A 184 -12.08 -21.18 -21.71
CA GLU A 184 -10.96 -21.67 -22.53
C GLU A 184 -9.77 -22.12 -21.69
N ALA A 185 -9.43 -21.35 -20.64
CA ALA A 185 -8.38 -21.72 -19.71
C ALA A 185 -8.69 -23.03 -18.97
N ALA A 186 -9.93 -23.21 -18.52
CA ALA A 186 -10.38 -24.43 -17.85
C ALA A 186 -10.42 -25.64 -18.81
N VAL A 187 -10.82 -25.46 -20.07
CA VAL A 187 -10.75 -26.50 -21.11
C VAL A 187 -9.31 -26.92 -21.34
N ALA A 188 -8.39 -25.97 -21.50
CA ALA A 188 -6.97 -26.26 -21.71
C ALA A 188 -6.35 -26.99 -20.51
N GLU A 189 -6.80 -26.69 -19.29
CA GLU A 189 -6.41 -27.44 -18.09
C GLU A 189 -6.98 -28.85 -18.08
N HIS A 190 -8.28 -29.01 -18.37
CA HIS A 190 -8.96 -30.30 -18.41
C HIS A 190 -8.28 -31.26 -19.38
N GLN A 191 -7.90 -30.76 -20.57
CA GLN A 191 -7.14 -31.52 -21.57
C GLN A 191 -5.73 -31.91 -21.12
N LYS A 192 -5.09 -31.10 -20.25
CA LYS A 192 -3.74 -31.37 -19.73
C LYS A 192 -3.74 -32.38 -18.59
N GLN A 193 -4.87 -32.61 -17.93
CA GLN A 193 -4.94 -33.63 -16.90
C GLN A 193 -4.81 -35.02 -17.58
N PRO A 194 -3.76 -35.80 -17.26
CA PRO A 194 -3.68 -37.17 -17.76
C PRO A 194 -4.88 -37.91 -17.17
N GLY A 195 -5.82 -38.29 -18.03
CA GLY A 195 -7.06 -38.92 -17.58
C GLY A 195 -6.74 -40.03 -16.59
N PRO A 196 -7.50 -40.17 -15.48
CA PRO A 196 -7.37 -41.31 -14.61
C PRO A 196 -7.52 -42.52 -15.52
N SER A 197 -6.44 -43.28 -15.64
CA SER A 197 -6.43 -44.53 -16.38
C SER A 197 -7.68 -45.25 -15.89
N ARG A 198 -8.66 -45.39 -16.77
CA ARG A 198 -9.90 -46.10 -16.51
C ARG A 198 -9.47 -47.54 -16.34
N SER A 199 -8.91 -47.85 -15.17
CA SER A 199 -8.76 -49.19 -14.64
C SER A 199 -10.19 -49.66 -14.50
N THR A 200 -10.67 -50.24 -15.60
CA THR A 200 -11.40 -51.48 -15.59
C THR A 200 -10.65 -52.47 -14.68
N ALA A 201 -10.70 -52.22 -13.38
CA ALA A 201 -10.58 -53.25 -12.37
C ALA A 201 -11.79 -54.15 -12.63
N ALA A 202 -11.55 -55.13 -13.50
CA ALA A 202 -12.41 -56.25 -13.72
C ALA A 202 -12.89 -56.73 -12.35
N CYS A 203 -14.17 -56.57 -12.06
CA CYS A 203 -14.81 -57.30 -10.98
C CYS A 203 -14.64 -58.79 -11.31
N PRO A 204 -13.82 -59.56 -10.57
CA PRO A 204 -13.78 -60.99 -10.75
C PRO A 204 -15.12 -61.57 -10.28
N GLY A 205 -15.62 -62.53 -11.05
CA GLY A 205 -17.01 -62.97 -11.05
C GLY A 205 -17.49 -63.62 -9.74
N PRO A 206 -18.81 -63.87 -9.64
CA PRO A 206 -19.42 -64.45 -8.46
C PRO A 206 -18.95 -65.90 -8.27
N GLU A 207 -18.24 -66.13 -7.17
CA GLU A 207 -17.78 -67.43 -6.72
C GLU A 207 -18.99 -68.30 -6.33
N LYS A 208 -19.15 -69.43 -7.04
CA LYS A 208 -20.26 -70.37 -6.88
C LYS A 208 -20.26 -70.97 -5.48
N SER A 209 -21.30 -70.70 -4.71
CA SER A 209 -21.61 -71.39 -3.45
C SER A 209 -21.79 -72.89 -3.69
N LYS A 210 -20.82 -73.69 -3.24
CA LYS A 210 -20.88 -75.16 -3.26
C LYS A 210 -21.60 -75.66 -2.00
N LYS A 211 -22.83 -76.09 -2.21
CA LYS A 211 -23.77 -76.71 -1.26
C LYS A 211 -23.17 -78.02 -0.72
N ARG A 212 -22.86 -78.09 0.59
CA ARG A 212 -22.60 -79.36 1.29
C ARG A 212 -23.95 -80.03 1.59
N ARG A 213 -24.07 -81.28 1.19
CA ARG A 213 -24.98 -82.28 1.76
C ARG A 213 -24.12 -83.48 2.14
#